data_AF-A0A5C8MPQ8-F1
#
_entry.id   AF-A0A5C8MPQ8-F1
#
_cell.length_a   1.000
_cell.length_b   1.000
_cell.length_c   1.000
_cell.angle_alpha   90.00
_cell.angle_beta   90.00
_cell.angle_gamma   90.00
#
_symmetry.space_group_name_H-M   'P 1'
#
loop_
_entity.id
_entity.type
_entity.pdbx_description
1 polymer ?
#
loop_
_entity_poly.entity_id
_entity_poly.type
_entity_poly.pdbx_seq_one_letter_code
_entity_poly.pdbx_strand_id
1 'polypeptide(L)'
;MSALPETQTLQSQRTKMKHPPGLYLLFFTELWERFSYYGMRAILVLYLTTELVSGGLGIKPSVAMTIYGFFTGAVYFTPLVGGYLSDRVLGRRLAITIGGITMALGNIVLFAINNQTGLYIGLILLIIGNGFFKPNISTLVGELYAPNDKRKDAAFTIFYMGINLGASFAPLVCGYLAEKYFATNINGVIHYGFKYGFLAAAIGMIIGQLIFNIFGNRYLGDIGKKPAGAPAKTNKATEPKTKAPLTKQEKQNVAVIFILTCFVVFFWAGFEQAGSSLTLYTDKFVDKSIGGWTMPTSWFQSLNPFFIIVLAPIVSQIW
;
A
#
# COMPACT_ATOMS: atom_id res chain seq x y z
N MET A 1 -57.35 25.17 -35.67
CA MET A 1 -56.46 24.00 -35.56
C MET A 1 -55.03 24.52 -35.44
N SER A 2 -54.57 24.75 -34.20
CA SER A 2 -53.24 25.27 -33.90
C SER A 2 -52.38 24.16 -33.34
N ALA A 3 -51.19 23.98 -33.92
CA ALA A 3 -50.21 22.97 -33.58
C ALA A 3 -49.82 22.99 -32.09
N LEU A 4 -49.72 21.80 -31.48
CA LEU A 4 -49.16 21.58 -30.15
C LEU A 4 -47.62 21.69 -30.21
N PRO A 5 -46.94 22.34 -29.26
CA PRO A 5 -45.48 22.36 -29.20
C PRO A 5 -44.93 21.07 -28.61
N GLU A 6 -43.75 20.73 -29.13
CA GLU A 6 -42.89 19.59 -28.83
C GLU A 6 -42.76 19.25 -27.35
N THR A 7 -43.03 17.99 -27.04
CA THR A 7 -42.50 17.29 -25.86
C THR A 7 -40.98 17.36 -25.89
N GLN A 8 -40.39 18.38 -25.24
CA GLN A 8 -38.98 18.37 -24.88
C GLN A 8 -38.75 17.21 -23.91
N THR A 9 -38.33 16.08 -24.48
CA THR A 9 -37.67 15.00 -23.77
C THR A 9 -36.54 15.61 -22.95
N LEU A 10 -36.74 15.74 -21.64
CA LEU A 10 -35.67 15.89 -20.65
C LEU A 10 -34.85 14.59 -20.64
N GLN A 11 -34.13 14.32 -21.72
CA GLN A 11 -32.94 13.50 -21.64
C GLN A 11 -31.95 14.27 -20.78
N SER A 12 -31.98 13.96 -19.49
CA SER A 12 -30.86 14.10 -18.58
C SER A 12 -29.63 13.49 -19.26
N GLN A 13 -28.91 14.31 -20.02
CA GLN A 13 -27.51 14.06 -20.31
C GLN A 13 -26.82 14.11 -18.95
N ARG A 14 -26.72 12.95 -18.28
CA ARG A 14 -25.69 12.72 -17.27
C ARG A 14 -24.37 12.91 -18.00
N THR A 15 -23.90 14.13 -18.10
CA THR A 15 -22.53 14.43 -18.52
C THR A 15 -21.65 13.69 -17.54
N LYS A 16 -21.07 12.55 -17.95
CA LYS A 16 -20.08 11.81 -17.17
C LYS A 16 -18.94 12.78 -16.89
N MET A 17 -18.98 13.44 -15.74
CA MET A 17 -17.93 14.37 -15.33
C MET A 17 -16.64 13.57 -15.16
N LYS A 18 -15.69 13.78 -16.07
CA LYS A 18 -14.40 13.08 -16.05
C LYS A 18 -13.63 13.40 -14.77
N HIS A 19 -12.90 12.43 -14.23
CA HIS A 19 -11.98 12.68 -13.12
C HIS A 19 -10.77 13.51 -13.59
N PRO A 20 -10.16 14.34 -12.71
CA PRO A 20 -8.93 15.06 -13.01
C PRO A 20 -7.81 14.09 -13.45
N PRO A 21 -6.95 14.47 -14.42
CA PRO A 21 -5.86 13.61 -14.88
C PRO A 21 -4.87 13.25 -13.76
N GLY A 22 -4.76 14.12 -12.74
CA GLY A 22 -3.99 13.86 -11.53
C GLY A 22 -4.43 12.58 -10.80
N LEU A 23 -5.70 12.16 -10.87
CA LEU A 23 -6.15 10.92 -10.25
C LEU A 23 -5.42 9.71 -10.84
N TYR A 24 -5.32 9.64 -12.17
CA TYR A 24 -4.66 8.52 -12.85
C TYR A 24 -3.15 8.52 -12.60
N LEU A 25 -2.54 9.70 -12.49
CA LEU A 25 -1.15 9.81 -12.06
C LEU A 25 -0.95 9.17 -10.67
N LEU A 26 -1.75 9.61 -9.69
CA LEU A 26 -1.65 9.11 -8.31
C LEU A 26 -1.99 7.62 -8.23
N PHE A 27 -2.96 7.16 -9.02
CA PHE A 27 -3.31 5.74 -9.16
C PHE A 27 -2.11 4.91 -9.61
N PHE A 28 -1.41 5.30 -10.69
CA PHE A 28 -0.29 4.51 -11.20
C PHE A 28 0.93 4.59 -10.26
N THR A 29 1.17 5.76 -9.65
CA THR A 29 2.21 5.91 -8.64
C THR A 29 1.95 5.02 -7.43
N GLU A 30 0.72 4.97 -6.93
CA GLU A 30 0.32 4.09 -5.83
C GLU A 30 0.38 2.61 -6.23
N LEU A 31 -0.12 2.24 -7.43
CA LEU A 31 -0.08 0.87 -7.92
C LEU A 31 1.35 0.31 -7.90
N TRP A 32 2.32 1.08 -8.38
CA TRP A 32 3.72 0.66 -8.42
C TRP A 32 4.40 0.61 -7.06
N GLU A 33 4.04 1.51 -6.16
CA GLU A 33 4.53 1.46 -4.78
C GLU A 33 3.93 0.27 -4.02
N ARG A 34 2.63 -0.01 -4.19
CA ARG A 34 1.98 -1.20 -3.65
C ARG A 34 2.55 -2.47 -4.27
N PHE A 35 2.89 -2.45 -5.56
CA PHE A 35 3.60 -3.55 -6.19
C PHE A 35 4.94 -3.81 -5.51
N SER A 36 5.75 -2.76 -5.30
CA SER A 36 7.02 -2.88 -4.58
C SER A 36 6.85 -3.46 -3.18
N TYR A 37 5.95 -2.89 -2.38
CA TYR A 37 5.73 -3.29 -1.00
C TYR A 37 5.23 -4.73 -0.88
N TYR A 38 4.16 -5.09 -1.59
CA TYR A 38 3.57 -6.43 -1.49
C TYR A 38 4.44 -7.51 -2.15
N GLY A 39 5.19 -7.17 -3.20
CA GLY A 39 6.14 -8.09 -3.85
C GLY A 39 7.28 -8.47 -2.92
N MET A 40 7.94 -7.47 -2.31
CA MET A 40 8.96 -7.68 -1.29
C MET A 40 8.40 -8.44 -0.09
N ARG A 41 7.23 -8.01 0.42
CA ARG A 41 6.58 -8.61 1.60
C ARG A 41 6.21 -10.08 1.39
N ALA A 42 5.79 -10.47 0.18
CA ALA A 42 5.37 -11.84 -0.12
C ALA A 42 6.51 -12.86 -0.03
N ILE A 43 7.74 -12.44 -0.31
CA ILE A 43 8.93 -13.29 -0.25
C ILE A 43 9.76 -13.08 1.02
N LEU A 44 9.48 -12.03 1.81
CA LEU A 44 10.30 -11.63 2.95
C LEU A 44 10.47 -12.76 3.97
N VAL A 45 9.36 -13.35 4.47
CA VAL A 45 9.46 -14.40 5.50
C VAL A 45 10.14 -15.66 4.96
N LEU A 46 9.88 -16.01 3.69
CA LEU A 46 10.57 -17.11 3.02
C LEU A 46 12.08 -16.86 2.95
N TYR A 47 12.48 -15.64 2.57
CA TYR A 47 13.88 -15.22 2.54
C TYR A 47 14.54 -15.29 3.93
N LEU A 48 13.85 -14.85 4.98
CA LEU A 48 14.37 -14.91 6.34
C LEU A 48 14.64 -16.36 6.78
N THR A 49 13.71 -17.28 6.53
CA THR A 49 13.76 -18.63 7.09
C THR A 49 14.47 -19.66 6.23
N THR A 50 14.55 -19.43 4.91
CA THR A 50 15.26 -20.34 4.00
C THR A 50 16.73 -20.42 4.39
N GLU A 51 17.31 -21.62 4.32
CA GLU A 51 18.70 -21.87 4.71
C GLU A 51 19.69 -21.01 3.91
N LEU A 52 20.85 -20.69 4.51
CA LEU A 52 21.89 -19.90 3.84
C LEU A 52 22.36 -20.58 2.55
N VAL A 53 22.54 -21.90 2.59
CA VAL A 53 22.94 -22.68 1.42
C VAL A 53 21.89 -22.61 0.30
N SER A 54 20.62 -22.41 0.64
CA SER A 54 19.51 -22.28 -0.32
C SER A 54 19.23 -20.82 -0.73
N GLY A 55 20.08 -19.87 -0.34
CA GLY A 55 19.98 -18.45 -0.73
C GLY A 55 19.17 -17.55 0.22
N GLY A 56 18.71 -18.08 1.36
CA GLY A 56 18.06 -17.29 2.43
C GLY A 56 19.01 -16.87 3.55
N LEU A 57 18.47 -16.49 4.70
CA LEU A 57 19.25 -16.06 5.89
C LEU A 57 19.33 -17.10 7.02
N GLY A 58 18.63 -18.21 6.92
CA GLY A 58 18.59 -19.30 7.92
C GLY A 58 18.13 -18.85 9.31
N ILE A 59 17.31 -17.80 9.39
CA ILE A 59 16.80 -17.28 10.66
C ILE A 59 15.69 -18.20 11.16
N LYS A 60 15.70 -18.49 12.47
CA LYS A 60 14.65 -19.30 13.11
C LYS A 60 13.26 -18.71 12.81
N PRO A 61 12.25 -19.53 12.47
CA PRO A 61 10.91 -19.04 12.14
C PRO A 61 10.29 -18.09 13.17
N SER A 62 10.47 -18.35 14.46
CA SER A 62 9.97 -17.47 15.53
C SER A 62 10.59 -16.07 15.47
N VAL A 63 11.89 -15.98 15.24
CA VAL A 63 12.61 -14.71 15.10
C VAL A 63 12.20 -14.00 13.81
N ALA A 64 12.05 -14.74 12.70
CA ALA A 64 11.57 -14.19 11.43
C ALA A 64 10.16 -13.57 11.56
N MET A 65 9.24 -14.25 12.26
CA MET A 65 7.90 -13.72 12.54
C MET A 65 7.95 -12.46 13.43
N THR A 66 8.85 -12.41 14.41
CA THR A 66 9.08 -11.21 15.21
C THR A 66 9.59 -10.04 14.38
N ILE A 67 10.61 -10.26 13.53
CA ILE A 67 11.14 -9.23 12.61
C ILE A 67 10.01 -8.71 11.71
N TYR A 68 9.23 -9.61 11.13
CA TYR A 68 8.09 -9.28 10.29
C TYR A 68 7.02 -8.46 11.02
N GLY A 69 6.66 -8.87 12.24
CA GLY A 69 5.68 -8.17 13.07
C GLY A 69 6.11 -6.75 13.45
N PHE A 70 7.36 -6.57 13.87
CA PHE A 70 7.89 -5.23 14.16
C PHE A 70 8.01 -4.36 12.91
N PHE A 71 8.44 -4.94 11.79
CA PHE A 71 8.49 -4.24 10.51
C PHE A 71 7.10 -3.76 10.08
N THR A 72 6.11 -4.65 10.07
CA THR A 72 4.73 -4.30 9.69
C THR A 72 4.12 -3.29 10.66
N GLY A 73 4.29 -3.48 11.97
CA GLY A 73 3.85 -2.51 12.98
C GLY A 73 4.46 -1.11 12.79
N ALA A 74 5.76 -1.04 12.51
CA ALA A 74 6.43 0.23 12.22
C ALA A 74 5.90 0.89 10.92
N VAL A 75 5.61 0.10 9.88
CA VAL A 75 4.98 0.57 8.64
C VAL A 75 3.56 1.15 8.86
N TYR A 76 2.83 0.70 9.87
CA TYR A 76 1.56 1.33 10.29
C TYR A 76 1.77 2.59 11.15
N PHE A 77 2.85 2.66 11.91
CA PHE A 77 3.13 3.76 12.84
C PHE A 77 3.78 4.98 12.17
N THR A 78 4.82 4.80 11.35
CA THR A 78 5.58 5.90 10.75
C THR A 78 4.80 6.85 9.84
N PRO A 79 3.68 6.48 9.21
CA PRO A 79 2.81 7.42 8.50
C PRO A 79 2.34 8.61 9.36
N LEU A 80 2.18 8.43 10.67
CA LEU A 80 1.81 9.54 11.58
C LEU A 80 2.91 10.62 11.60
N VAL A 81 4.17 10.20 11.61
CA VAL A 81 5.33 11.09 11.60
C VAL A 81 5.49 11.77 10.24
N GLY A 82 5.41 10.99 9.16
CA GLY A 82 5.59 11.53 7.81
C GLY A 82 4.47 12.47 7.35
N GLY A 83 3.22 12.23 7.78
CA GLY A 83 2.10 13.14 7.55
C GLY A 83 2.22 14.44 8.35
N TYR A 84 2.65 14.36 9.62
CA TYR A 84 2.90 15.55 10.43
C TYR A 84 4.01 16.45 9.83
N LEU A 85 5.10 15.85 9.37
CA LEU A 85 6.23 16.59 8.78
C LEU A 85 5.89 17.23 7.43
N SER A 86 5.12 16.53 6.59
CA SER A 86 4.70 17.06 5.28
C SER A 86 3.70 18.21 5.41
N ASP A 87 2.79 18.14 6.38
CA ASP A 87 1.82 19.20 6.61
C ASP A 87 2.47 20.49 7.11
N ARG A 88 3.57 20.40 7.89
CA ARG A 88 4.20 21.59 8.51
C ARG A 88 5.44 22.12 7.81
N VAL A 89 6.27 21.24 7.24
CA VAL A 89 7.63 21.59 6.82
C VAL A 89 7.87 21.34 5.34
N LEU A 90 7.52 20.14 4.84
CA LEU A 90 8.01 19.70 3.52
C LEU A 90 7.05 19.98 2.37
N GLY A 91 5.74 19.88 2.58
CA GLY A 91 4.77 19.71 1.50
C GLY A 91 4.67 18.24 1.05
N ARG A 92 3.50 17.88 0.52
CA ARG A 92 3.13 16.50 0.21
C ARG A 92 3.93 15.92 -0.95
N ARG A 93 4.23 16.71 -1.98
CA ARG A 93 5.01 16.24 -3.14
C ARG A 93 6.42 15.86 -2.74
N LEU A 94 7.09 16.71 -1.98
CA LEU A 94 8.45 16.46 -1.53
C LEU A 94 8.49 15.22 -0.61
N ALA A 95 7.52 15.09 0.30
CA ALA A 95 7.41 13.92 1.16
C ALA A 95 7.21 12.62 0.34
N ILE A 96 6.34 12.62 -0.67
CA ILE A 96 6.17 11.45 -1.57
C ILE A 96 7.47 11.12 -2.28
N THR A 97 8.19 12.12 -2.80
CA THR A 97 9.47 11.90 -3.49
C THR A 97 10.55 11.35 -2.56
N ILE A 98 10.70 11.90 -1.35
CA ILE A 98 11.60 11.37 -0.34
C ILE A 98 11.21 9.92 -0.03
N GLY A 99 9.93 9.68 0.25
CA GLY A 99 9.41 8.36 0.59
C GLY A 99 9.69 7.30 -0.47
N GLY A 100 9.36 7.60 -1.72
CA GLY A 100 9.55 6.66 -2.83
C GLY A 100 11.01 6.38 -3.14
N ILE A 101 11.89 7.39 -3.09
CA ILE A 101 13.34 7.18 -3.27
C ILE A 101 13.89 6.33 -2.11
N THR A 102 13.52 6.62 -0.87
CA THR A 102 13.98 5.83 0.29
C THR A 102 13.50 4.38 0.21
N MET A 103 12.27 4.12 -0.23
CA MET A 103 11.77 2.75 -0.44
C MET A 103 12.49 2.01 -1.57
N ALA A 104 12.82 2.72 -2.66
CA ALA A 104 13.60 2.14 -3.75
C ALA A 104 15.00 1.73 -3.25
N LEU A 105 15.67 2.61 -2.50
CA LEU A 105 16.96 2.31 -1.86
C LEU A 105 16.86 1.13 -0.89
N GLY A 106 15.79 1.04 -0.09
CA GLY A 106 15.56 -0.09 0.81
C GLY A 106 15.52 -1.43 0.07
N ASN A 107 14.77 -1.51 -1.03
CA ASN A 107 14.73 -2.72 -1.86
C ASN A 107 16.05 -2.99 -2.61
N ILE A 108 16.77 -1.95 -3.05
CA ILE A 108 18.11 -2.10 -3.64
C ILE A 108 19.10 -2.68 -2.62
N VAL A 109 19.03 -2.25 -1.36
CA VAL A 109 19.85 -2.80 -0.28
C VAL A 109 19.53 -4.28 -0.06
N LEU A 110 18.25 -4.67 -0.04
CA LEU A 110 17.84 -6.08 0.06
C LEU A 110 18.33 -6.93 -1.13
N PHE A 111 18.40 -6.35 -2.32
CA PHE A 111 18.96 -7.00 -3.50
C PHE A 111 20.50 -7.14 -3.42
N ALA A 112 21.20 -6.07 -3.05
CA ALA A 112 22.64 -5.96 -3.16
C ALA A 112 23.39 -6.58 -1.97
N ILE A 113 22.81 -6.52 -0.77
CA ILE A 113 23.46 -6.93 0.48
C ILE A 113 22.67 -8.09 1.09
N ASN A 114 22.94 -9.31 0.61
CA ASN A 114 22.26 -10.52 1.05
C ASN A 114 22.82 -11.07 2.38
N ASN A 115 22.61 -10.33 3.48
CA ASN A 115 22.94 -10.74 4.84
C ASN A 115 22.05 -10.02 5.86
N GLN A 116 22.21 -10.32 7.16
CA GLN A 116 21.38 -9.69 8.20
C GLN A 116 21.55 -8.16 8.29
N THR A 117 22.75 -7.63 8.02
CA THR A 117 22.98 -6.17 8.00
C THR A 117 22.20 -5.51 6.87
N GLY A 118 22.25 -6.07 5.67
CA GLY A 118 21.46 -5.62 4.53
C GLY A 118 19.96 -5.71 4.79
N LEU A 119 19.50 -6.79 5.43
CA LEU A 119 18.12 -6.92 5.87
C LEU A 119 17.69 -5.74 6.75
N TYR A 120 18.38 -5.47 7.85
CA TYR A 120 17.96 -4.42 8.79
C TYR A 120 18.02 -3.02 8.15
N ILE A 121 19.07 -2.71 7.40
CA ILE A 121 19.17 -1.43 6.68
C ILE A 121 18.02 -1.30 5.67
N GLY A 122 17.76 -2.35 4.88
CA GLY A 122 16.68 -2.37 3.90
C GLY A 122 15.30 -2.15 4.53
N LEU A 123 14.99 -2.87 5.62
CA LEU A 123 13.71 -2.73 6.34
C LEU A 123 13.55 -1.35 6.97
N ILE A 124 14.61 -0.76 7.56
CA ILE A 124 14.56 0.60 8.14
C ILE A 124 14.27 1.64 7.05
N LEU A 125 14.94 1.54 5.90
CA LEU A 125 14.69 2.43 4.76
C LEU A 125 13.25 2.29 4.26
N LEU A 126 12.72 1.07 4.17
CA LEU A 126 11.33 0.82 3.77
C LEU A 126 10.33 1.42 4.78
N ILE A 127 10.59 1.27 6.09
CA ILE A 127 9.76 1.86 7.16
C ILE A 127 9.71 3.39 7.05
N ILE A 128 10.86 4.03 6.90
CA ILE A 128 10.98 5.49 6.76
C ILE A 128 10.28 5.95 5.48
N GLY A 129 10.58 5.28 4.37
CA GLY A 129 10.06 5.64 3.07
C GLY A 129 8.54 5.53 2.98
N ASN A 130 7.96 4.43 3.49
CA ASN A 130 6.51 4.27 3.59
C ASN A 130 5.88 5.34 4.49
N GLY A 131 6.55 5.70 5.59
CA GLY A 131 6.09 6.75 6.50
C GLY A 131 5.89 8.09 5.79
N PHE A 132 6.79 8.47 4.88
CA PHE A 132 6.63 9.68 4.08
C PHE A 132 5.70 9.53 2.89
N PHE A 133 5.64 8.37 2.24
CA PHE A 133 4.87 8.19 1.01
C PHE A 133 3.37 8.05 1.29
N LYS A 134 3.00 7.06 2.10
CA LYS A 134 1.62 6.58 2.27
C LYS A 134 0.59 7.62 2.74
N PRO A 135 0.85 8.41 3.81
CA PRO A 135 -0.15 9.39 4.26
C PRO A 135 -0.30 10.54 3.26
N ASN A 136 0.74 10.84 2.49
CA ASN A 136 0.80 12.02 1.64
C ASN A 136 0.15 11.80 0.28
N ILE A 137 0.35 10.64 -0.33
CA ILE A 137 -0.26 10.32 -1.63
C ILE A 137 -1.80 10.20 -1.52
N SER A 138 -2.30 9.56 -0.47
CA SER A 138 -3.74 9.47 -0.21
C SER A 138 -4.36 10.85 0.03
N THR A 139 -3.64 11.75 0.71
CA THR A 139 -4.12 13.10 0.94
C THR A 139 -4.13 13.94 -0.35
N LEU A 140 -3.15 13.77 -1.24
CA LEU A 140 -3.15 14.42 -2.55
C LEU A 140 -4.38 14.04 -3.40
N VAL A 141 -4.84 12.79 -3.33
CA VAL A 141 -6.08 12.37 -4.02
C VAL A 141 -7.25 13.23 -3.54
N GLY A 142 -7.35 13.45 -2.22
CA GLY A 142 -8.39 14.28 -1.63
C GLY A 142 -8.34 15.75 -2.05
N GLU A 143 -7.14 16.29 -2.32
CA GLU A 143 -6.93 17.68 -2.75
C GLU A 143 -7.23 17.93 -4.24
N LEU A 144 -7.38 16.87 -5.05
CA LEU A 144 -7.81 17.01 -6.44
C LEU A 144 -9.26 17.52 -6.57
N TYR A 145 -10.02 17.48 -5.47
CA TYR A 145 -11.45 17.72 -5.44
C TYR A 145 -11.81 18.81 -4.44
N ALA A 146 -12.78 19.65 -4.80
CA ALA A 146 -13.35 20.62 -3.88
C ALA A 146 -14.14 19.90 -2.74
N PRO A 147 -14.36 20.54 -1.57
CA PRO A 147 -15.00 19.90 -0.41
C PRO A 147 -16.35 19.20 -0.67
N ASN A 148 -17.14 19.70 -1.62
CA ASN A 148 -18.48 19.19 -1.95
C ASN A 148 -18.55 18.46 -3.30
N ASP A 149 -17.41 18.07 -3.87
CA ASP A 149 -17.37 17.36 -5.15
C ASP A 149 -17.76 15.89 -4.97
N LYS A 150 -18.92 15.51 -5.54
CA LYS A 150 -19.47 14.15 -5.47
C LYS A 150 -18.58 13.07 -6.11
N ARG A 151 -17.60 13.45 -6.92
CA ARG A 151 -16.65 12.51 -7.55
C ARG A 151 -15.60 12.00 -6.58
N LYS A 152 -15.43 12.64 -5.42
CA LYS A 152 -14.35 12.32 -4.48
C LYS A 152 -14.41 10.86 -3.99
N ASP A 153 -15.58 10.35 -3.65
CA ASP A 153 -15.74 8.98 -3.15
C ASP A 153 -15.44 7.94 -4.26
N ALA A 154 -15.92 8.19 -5.47
CA ALA A 154 -15.59 7.38 -6.64
C ALA A 154 -14.08 7.43 -6.97
N ALA A 155 -13.44 8.57 -6.74
CA ALA A 155 -12.00 8.71 -6.94
C ALA A 155 -11.19 7.87 -5.95
N PHE A 156 -11.58 7.83 -4.67
CA PHE A 156 -10.97 6.94 -3.69
C PHE A 156 -11.19 5.47 -4.04
N THR A 157 -12.36 5.12 -4.59
CA THR A 157 -12.62 3.75 -5.09
C THR A 157 -11.67 3.39 -6.24
N ILE A 158 -11.48 4.27 -7.22
CA ILE A 158 -10.52 4.08 -8.31
C ILE A 158 -9.10 3.95 -7.75
N PHE A 159 -8.71 4.83 -6.83
CA PHE A 159 -7.39 4.82 -6.20
C PHE A 159 -7.12 3.50 -5.45
N TYR A 160 -8.09 3.01 -4.67
CA TYR A 160 -7.99 1.72 -3.96
C TYR A 160 -7.98 0.51 -4.89
N MET A 161 -8.59 0.61 -6.07
CA MET A 161 -8.41 -0.42 -7.10
C MET A 161 -6.94 -0.54 -7.53
N GLY A 162 -6.21 0.57 -7.60
CA GLY A 162 -4.77 0.57 -7.90
C GLY A 162 -3.96 -0.19 -6.85
N ILE A 163 -4.33 -0.03 -5.57
CA ILE A 163 -3.71 -0.76 -4.46
C ILE A 163 -3.87 -2.27 -4.63
N ASN A 164 -5.11 -2.72 -4.88
CA ASN A 164 -5.39 -4.15 -5.02
C ASN A 164 -4.74 -4.73 -6.27
N LEU A 165 -4.70 -4.01 -7.39
CA LEU A 165 -4.00 -4.46 -8.59
C LEU A 165 -2.50 -4.64 -8.33
N GLY A 166 -1.84 -3.64 -7.76
CA GLY A 166 -0.43 -3.75 -7.39
C GLY A 166 -0.16 -4.93 -6.45
N ALA A 167 -0.99 -5.08 -5.42
CA ALA A 167 -0.90 -6.18 -4.45
C ALA A 167 -1.17 -7.57 -5.06
N SER A 168 -2.04 -7.67 -6.06
CA SER A 168 -2.36 -8.94 -6.72
C SER A 168 -1.24 -9.38 -7.67
N PHE A 169 -0.66 -8.45 -8.43
CA PHE A 169 0.38 -8.80 -9.41
C PHE A 169 1.77 -8.97 -8.80
N ALA A 170 2.06 -8.28 -7.70
CA ALA A 170 3.42 -8.26 -7.17
C ALA A 170 3.94 -9.59 -6.63
N PRO A 171 3.17 -10.37 -5.85
CA PRO A 171 3.61 -11.70 -5.43
C PRO A 171 3.83 -12.63 -6.62
N LEU A 172 3.04 -12.48 -7.69
CA LEU A 172 3.20 -13.29 -8.90
C LEU A 172 4.55 -13.03 -9.56
N VAL A 173 4.92 -11.76 -9.74
CA VAL A 173 6.18 -11.38 -10.39
C VAL A 173 7.38 -11.60 -9.47
N CYS A 174 7.40 -10.99 -8.28
CA CYS A 174 8.55 -11.07 -7.38
C CYS A 174 8.78 -12.50 -6.88
N GLY A 175 7.68 -13.21 -6.61
CA GLY A 175 7.68 -14.62 -6.24
C GLY A 175 8.19 -15.54 -7.33
N TYR A 176 7.74 -15.35 -8.58
CA TYR A 176 8.24 -16.13 -9.71
C TYR A 176 9.75 -15.93 -9.93
N LEU A 177 10.23 -14.69 -9.83
CA LEU A 177 11.66 -14.40 -9.96
C LEU A 177 12.48 -15.03 -8.83
N ALA A 178 11.98 -14.97 -7.60
CA ALA A 178 12.66 -15.53 -6.43
C ALA A 178 12.65 -17.07 -6.38
N GLU A 179 11.50 -17.69 -6.64
CA GLU A 179 11.28 -19.11 -6.37
C GLU A 179 11.45 -20.01 -7.61
N LYS A 180 11.49 -19.42 -8.83
CA LYS A 180 11.52 -20.18 -10.09
C LYS A 180 12.57 -19.68 -11.06
N TYR A 181 12.42 -18.47 -11.59
CA TYR A 181 13.20 -18.03 -12.74
C TYR A 181 14.70 -17.96 -12.46
N PHE A 182 15.08 -17.44 -11.29
CA PHE A 182 16.47 -17.39 -10.84
C PHE A 182 16.82 -18.51 -9.86
N ALA A 183 15.94 -19.49 -9.66
CA ALA A 183 16.24 -20.62 -8.82
C ALA A 183 17.14 -21.60 -9.59
N THR A 184 18.25 -22.01 -9.01
CA THR A 184 19.17 -22.99 -9.61
C THR A 184 19.31 -24.22 -8.72
N ASN A 185 19.55 -25.38 -9.31
CA ASN A 185 19.84 -26.59 -8.55
C ASN A 185 21.33 -26.88 -8.66
N ILE A 186 22.02 -26.88 -7.53
CA ILE A 186 23.45 -27.20 -7.44
C ILE A 186 23.58 -28.37 -6.48
N ASN A 187 24.06 -29.52 -6.96
CA ASN A 187 24.30 -30.72 -6.17
C ASN A 187 23.07 -31.19 -5.35
N GLY A 188 21.87 -31.06 -5.91
CA GLY A 188 20.62 -31.48 -5.27
C GLY A 188 20.02 -30.45 -4.29
N VAL A 189 20.68 -29.30 -4.09
CA VAL A 189 20.18 -28.19 -3.27
C VAL A 189 19.63 -27.10 -4.19
N ILE A 190 18.43 -26.62 -3.88
CA ILE A 190 17.81 -25.51 -4.60
C ILE A 190 18.32 -24.19 -4.01
N HIS A 191 18.96 -23.38 -4.84
CA HIS A 191 19.37 -22.03 -4.54
C HIS A 191 18.32 -21.05 -5.06
N TYR A 192 17.56 -20.44 -4.16
CA TYR A 192 16.53 -19.48 -4.50
C TYR A 192 17.11 -18.11 -4.86
N GLY A 193 16.44 -17.42 -5.78
CA GLY A 193 16.83 -16.11 -6.29
C GLY A 193 16.18 -14.93 -5.55
N PHE A 194 15.96 -15.00 -4.23
CA PHE A 194 15.22 -13.97 -3.46
C PHE A 194 15.65 -12.53 -3.76
N LYS A 195 16.95 -12.30 -3.91
CA LYS A 195 17.52 -10.99 -4.28
C LYS A 195 16.86 -10.40 -5.53
N TYR A 196 16.56 -11.22 -6.55
CA TYR A 196 15.95 -10.75 -7.78
C TYR A 196 14.47 -10.41 -7.63
N GLY A 197 13.77 -11.02 -6.66
CA GLY A 197 12.45 -10.58 -6.24
C GLY A 197 12.50 -9.18 -5.60
N PHE A 198 13.50 -8.91 -4.74
CA PHE A 198 13.73 -7.57 -4.19
C PHE A 198 14.14 -6.55 -5.25
N LEU A 199 14.92 -6.95 -6.27
CA LEU A 199 15.24 -6.10 -7.42
C LEU A 199 13.97 -5.73 -8.20
N ALA A 200 13.07 -6.68 -8.43
CA ALA A 200 11.80 -6.40 -9.11
C ALA A 200 10.94 -5.42 -8.31
N ALA A 201 10.88 -5.56 -6.99
CA ALA A 201 10.23 -4.60 -6.11
C ALA A 201 10.87 -3.20 -6.21
N ALA A 202 12.22 -3.12 -6.21
CA ALA A 202 12.95 -1.87 -6.40
C ALA A 202 12.61 -1.20 -7.74
N ILE A 203 12.63 -1.97 -8.83
CA ILE A 203 12.28 -1.49 -10.18
C ILE A 203 10.86 -0.94 -10.19
N GLY A 204 9.90 -1.65 -9.58
CA GLY A 204 8.52 -1.18 -9.46
C GLY A 204 8.43 0.17 -8.77
N MET A 205 9.10 0.33 -7.62
CA MET A 205 9.15 1.62 -6.91
C MET A 205 9.79 2.73 -7.76
N ILE A 206 10.88 2.44 -8.46
CA ILE A 206 11.56 3.41 -9.34
C ILE A 206 10.61 3.85 -10.46
N ILE A 207 9.89 2.93 -11.09
CA ILE A 207 8.90 3.26 -12.13
C ILE A 207 7.82 4.19 -11.57
N GLY A 208 7.23 3.84 -10.42
CA GLY A 208 6.22 4.69 -9.76
C GLY A 208 6.75 6.09 -9.43
N GLN A 209 8.00 6.17 -8.96
CA GLN A 209 8.65 7.43 -8.61
C GLN A 209 8.99 8.29 -9.82
N LEU A 210 9.45 7.67 -10.92
CA LEU A 210 9.71 8.35 -12.19
C LEU A 210 8.41 8.91 -12.76
N ILE A 211 7.33 8.12 -12.79
CA ILE A 211 6.01 8.55 -13.22
C ILE A 211 5.57 9.78 -12.40
N PHE A 212 5.67 9.73 -11.08
CA PHE A 212 5.27 10.83 -10.20
C PHE A 212 6.08 12.11 -10.46
N ASN A 213 7.40 11.99 -10.51
CA ASN A 213 8.30 13.15 -10.65
C ASN A 213 8.22 13.79 -12.03
N ILE A 214 8.11 12.99 -13.10
CA ILE A 214 8.05 13.48 -14.49
C ILE A 214 6.70 14.16 -14.75
N PHE A 215 5.60 13.55 -14.33
CA PHE A 215 4.27 14.00 -14.70
C PHE A 215 3.56 14.83 -13.61
N GLY A 216 4.10 14.88 -12.38
CA GLY A 216 3.51 15.60 -11.25
C GLY A 216 3.25 17.07 -11.53
N ASN A 217 4.21 17.80 -12.12
CA ASN A 217 4.01 19.20 -12.48
C ASN A 217 2.90 19.39 -13.51
N ARG A 218 2.78 18.48 -14.49
CA ARG A 218 1.78 18.55 -15.56
C ARG A 218 0.37 18.27 -15.06
N TYR A 219 0.18 17.26 -14.21
CA TYR A 219 -1.16 16.78 -13.85
C TYR A 219 -1.66 17.21 -12.47
N LEU A 220 -0.77 17.69 -11.59
CA LEU A 220 -1.14 18.17 -10.25
C LEU A 220 -0.97 19.70 -10.11
N GLY A 221 -0.34 20.39 -11.07
CA GLY A 221 -0.14 21.85 -11.01
C GLY A 221 0.70 22.27 -9.81
N ASP A 222 0.12 23.02 -8.88
CA ASP A 222 0.75 23.43 -7.60
C ASP A 222 0.26 22.64 -6.37
N ILE A 223 -0.71 21.73 -6.54
CA ILE A 223 -1.29 20.94 -5.44
C ILE A 223 -0.18 20.15 -4.72
N GLY A 224 -0.09 20.32 -3.40
CA GLY A 224 0.86 19.64 -2.54
C GLY A 224 2.33 20.08 -2.63
N LYS A 225 2.66 21.14 -3.39
CA LYS A 225 4.03 21.68 -3.41
C LYS A 225 4.39 22.42 -2.12
N LYS A 226 3.41 23.06 -1.49
CA LYS A 226 3.59 23.79 -0.23
C LYS A 226 2.97 23.01 0.93
N PRO A 227 3.51 23.14 2.15
CA PRO A 227 2.87 22.61 3.35
C PRO A 227 1.48 23.22 3.50
N ALA A 228 0.44 22.38 3.58
CA ALA A 228 -0.94 22.82 3.77
C ALA A 228 -1.23 23.24 5.23
N GLY A 229 -0.38 22.82 6.16
CA GLY A 229 -0.48 23.06 7.60
C GLY A 229 0.17 24.35 8.08
N ALA A 230 0.00 25.45 7.34
CA ALA A 230 -0.18 26.71 8.07
C ALA A 230 -1.48 26.52 8.86
N PRO A 231 -1.51 26.74 10.19
CA PRO A 231 -2.77 26.67 10.91
C PRO A 231 -3.75 27.55 10.15
N ALA A 232 -4.88 26.98 9.73
CA ALA A 232 -5.93 27.78 9.17
C ALA A 232 -6.13 28.92 10.17
N LYS A 233 -5.84 30.17 9.75
CA LYS A 233 -6.41 31.33 10.42
C LYS A 233 -7.89 31.24 10.15
N THR A 234 -8.57 30.29 10.80
CA THR A 234 -9.99 30.41 11.05
C THR A 234 -10.10 31.68 11.88
N ASN A 235 -10.44 32.78 11.20
CA ASN A 235 -11.00 33.99 11.81
C ASN A 235 -12.38 33.72 12.44
N LYS A 236 -12.70 32.46 12.76
CA LYS A 236 -13.66 32.16 13.81
C LYS A 236 -12.85 32.30 15.08
N ALA A 237 -13.13 33.35 15.85
CA ALA A 237 -12.77 33.39 17.26
C ALA A 237 -13.03 31.99 17.83
N THR A 238 -11.97 31.22 18.06
CA THR A 238 -12.06 30.01 18.84
C THR A 238 -12.49 30.50 20.19
N GLU A 239 -13.79 30.33 20.50
CA GLU A 239 -14.24 30.31 21.88
C GLU A 239 -13.19 29.50 22.66
N PRO A 240 -12.73 30.00 23.81
CA PRO A 240 -11.77 29.24 24.60
C PRO A 240 -12.38 27.86 24.79
N LYS A 241 -11.71 26.81 24.29
CA LYS A 241 -12.07 25.43 24.59
C LYS A 241 -11.92 25.28 26.09
N THR A 242 -12.95 25.67 26.85
CA THR A 242 -13.13 25.31 28.23
C THR A 242 -12.97 23.80 28.26
N LYS A 243 -12.14 23.31 29.18
CA LYS A 243 -11.98 21.86 29.44
C LYS A 243 -13.28 21.34 30.06
N ALA A 244 -14.39 21.43 29.33
CA ALA A 244 -15.66 20.91 29.74
C ALA A 244 -15.54 19.38 29.78
N PRO A 245 -16.06 18.73 30.83
CA PRO A 245 -16.10 17.28 30.87
C PRO A 245 -16.96 16.75 29.72
N LEU A 246 -16.56 15.60 29.16
CA LEU A 246 -17.30 14.95 28.08
C LEU A 246 -18.78 14.76 28.46
N THR A 247 -19.67 15.09 27.54
CA THR A 247 -21.11 14.83 27.64
C THR A 247 -21.38 13.32 27.73
N LYS A 248 -22.59 12.94 28.17
CA LYS A 248 -22.99 11.53 28.23
C LYS A 248 -22.91 10.87 26.84
N GLN A 249 -23.31 11.58 25.79
CA GLN A 249 -23.23 11.09 24.41
C GLN A 249 -21.77 10.90 23.96
N GLU A 250 -20.88 11.85 24.25
CA GLU A 250 -19.46 11.71 23.93
C GLU A 250 -18.82 10.53 24.68
N LYS A 251 -19.16 10.33 25.96
CA LYS A 251 -18.72 9.15 26.73
C LYS A 251 -19.19 7.84 26.09
N GLN A 252 -20.45 7.78 25.63
CA GLN A 252 -20.98 6.62 24.91
C GLN A 252 -20.25 6.39 23.58
N ASN A 253 -20.01 7.44 22.80
CA ASN A 253 -19.27 7.34 21.54
C ASN A 253 -17.82 6.85 21.79
N VAL A 254 -17.16 7.35 22.84
CA VAL A 254 -15.82 6.89 23.24
C VAL A 254 -15.84 5.42 23.67
N ALA A 255 -16.87 4.98 24.40
CA ALA A 255 -17.03 3.57 24.75
C ALA A 255 -17.21 2.68 23.52
N VAL A 256 -18.00 3.12 22.53
CA VAL A 256 -18.17 2.41 21.25
C VAL A 256 -16.83 2.33 20.50
N ILE A 257 -16.09 3.44 20.41
CA ILE A 257 -14.75 3.45 19.79
C ILE A 257 -13.82 2.46 20.49
N PHE A 258 -13.83 2.40 21.82
CA PHE A 258 -13.01 1.46 22.57
C PHE A 258 -13.37 0.00 22.25
N ILE A 259 -14.67 -0.34 22.26
CA ILE A 259 -15.16 -1.68 21.92
C ILE A 259 -14.75 -2.06 20.49
N LEU A 260 -14.99 -1.18 19.51
CA LEU A 260 -14.60 -1.39 18.11
C LEU A 260 -13.08 -1.55 17.98
N THR A 261 -12.29 -0.77 18.71
CA THR A 261 -10.82 -0.87 18.72
C THR A 261 -10.37 -2.26 19.16
N CYS A 262 -10.99 -2.84 20.20
CA CYS A 262 -10.69 -4.21 20.61
C CYS A 262 -10.90 -5.22 19.47
N PHE A 263 -12.06 -5.17 18.79
CA PHE A 263 -12.33 -6.07 17.65
C PHE A 263 -11.35 -5.87 16.49
N VAL A 264 -11.04 -4.61 16.17
CA VAL A 264 -10.09 -4.26 15.09
C VAL A 264 -8.70 -4.82 15.39
N VAL A 265 -8.24 -4.77 16.64
CA VAL A 265 -6.95 -5.36 17.03
C VAL A 265 -6.91 -6.87 16.77
N PHE A 266 -7.93 -7.63 17.18
CA PHE A 266 -7.98 -9.07 16.93
C PHE A 266 -8.11 -9.40 15.44
N PHE A 267 -8.90 -8.62 14.69
CA PHE A 267 -9.01 -8.76 13.25
C PHE A 267 -7.64 -8.60 12.57
N TRP A 268 -6.92 -7.51 12.85
CA TRP A 268 -5.60 -7.29 12.24
C TRP A 268 -4.55 -8.29 12.72
N ALA A 269 -4.60 -8.73 13.99
CA ALA A 269 -3.72 -9.78 14.48
C ALA A 269 -3.91 -11.10 13.72
N GLY A 270 -5.14 -11.44 13.34
CA GLY A 270 -5.44 -12.59 12.46
C GLY A 270 -5.05 -12.32 11.01
N PHE A 271 -5.41 -11.16 10.46
CA PHE A 271 -5.17 -10.81 9.06
C PHE A 271 -3.67 -10.75 8.72
N GLU A 272 -2.86 -10.16 9.59
CA GLU A 272 -1.42 -9.98 9.36
C GLU A 272 -0.62 -11.31 9.45
N GLN A 273 -1.25 -12.40 9.90
CA GLN A 273 -0.67 -13.74 9.81
C GLN A 273 -0.55 -14.25 8.38
N ALA A 274 -1.35 -13.72 7.45
CA ALA A 274 -1.33 -14.11 6.04
C ALA A 274 0.08 -14.11 5.47
N GLY A 275 0.85 -13.05 5.70
CA GLY A 275 2.22 -12.94 5.18
C GLY A 275 3.33 -13.43 6.12
N SER A 276 2.99 -14.10 7.23
CA SER A 276 3.96 -14.66 8.18
C SER A 276 3.74 -16.16 8.43
N SER A 277 3.00 -16.52 9.49
CA SER A 277 2.74 -17.92 9.87
C SER A 277 2.05 -18.71 8.76
N LEU A 278 1.04 -18.13 8.09
CA LEU A 278 0.34 -18.78 6.98
C LEU A 278 1.24 -18.97 5.75
N THR A 279 2.15 -18.04 5.46
CA THR A 279 3.16 -18.23 4.40
C THR A 279 4.03 -19.46 4.68
N LEU A 280 4.55 -19.60 5.91
CA LEU A 280 5.38 -20.75 6.28
C LEU A 280 4.58 -22.05 6.34
N TYR A 281 3.31 -21.98 6.74
CA TYR A 281 2.41 -23.13 6.71
C TYR A 281 2.20 -23.62 5.28
N THR A 282 1.87 -22.71 4.36
CA THR A 282 1.74 -22.99 2.94
C THR A 282 3.04 -23.54 2.36
N ASP A 283 4.19 -23.04 2.80
CA ASP A 283 5.46 -23.53 2.31
C ASP A 283 5.71 -25.00 2.65
N LYS A 284 5.37 -25.40 3.88
CA LYS A 284 5.75 -26.70 4.47
C LYS A 284 4.68 -27.77 4.36
N PHE A 285 3.41 -27.39 4.39
CA PHE A 285 2.30 -28.32 4.62
C PHE A 285 1.25 -28.33 3.51
N VAL A 286 1.32 -27.41 2.55
CA VAL A 286 0.40 -27.37 1.41
C VAL A 286 1.08 -28.03 0.21
N ASP A 287 0.39 -28.98 -0.42
CA ASP A 287 0.83 -29.52 -1.70
C ASP A 287 0.66 -28.45 -2.78
N LYS A 288 1.79 -28.04 -3.35
CA LYS A 288 1.89 -27.00 -4.38
C LYS A 288 2.09 -27.60 -5.77
N SER A 289 2.05 -28.92 -5.91
CA SER A 289 2.28 -29.61 -7.18
C SER A 289 1.02 -29.63 -8.03
N ILE A 290 1.07 -28.95 -9.18
CA ILE A 290 -0.04 -28.87 -10.14
C ILE A 290 0.47 -29.36 -11.49
N GLY A 291 0.04 -30.55 -11.93
CA GLY A 291 0.37 -31.07 -13.27
C GLY A 291 1.88 -31.19 -13.55
N GLY A 292 2.69 -31.54 -12.55
CA GLY A 292 4.16 -31.63 -12.66
C GLY A 292 4.91 -30.31 -12.46
N TRP A 293 4.20 -29.20 -12.25
CA TRP A 293 4.77 -27.91 -11.90
C TRP A 293 4.49 -27.54 -10.45
N THR A 294 5.52 -27.16 -9.69
CA THR A 294 5.34 -26.72 -8.30
C THR A 294 5.10 -25.21 -8.26
N MET A 295 3.96 -24.78 -7.73
CA MET A 295 3.62 -23.37 -7.57
C MET A 295 4.50 -22.66 -6.53
N PRO A 296 4.94 -21.41 -6.77
CA PRO A 296 5.60 -20.59 -5.76
C PRO A 296 4.71 -20.36 -4.53
N THR A 297 5.28 -20.46 -3.34
CA THR A 297 4.56 -20.23 -2.08
C THR A 297 4.04 -18.79 -2.00
N SER A 298 4.85 -17.83 -2.45
CA SER A 298 4.48 -16.40 -2.41
C SER A 298 3.24 -16.07 -3.24
N TRP A 299 2.86 -16.88 -4.23
CA TRP A 299 1.66 -16.64 -5.05
C TRP A 299 0.37 -16.68 -4.24
N PHE A 300 0.32 -17.39 -3.11
CA PHE A 300 -0.85 -17.38 -2.23
C PHE A 300 -1.15 -15.98 -1.66
N GLN A 301 -0.15 -15.10 -1.56
CA GLN A 301 -0.36 -13.71 -1.12
C GLN A 301 -1.16 -12.88 -2.13
N SER A 302 -1.24 -13.32 -3.39
CA SER A 302 -2.04 -12.64 -4.42
C SER A 302 -3.55 -12.92 -4.28
N LEU A 303 -3.93 -13.99 -3.57
CA LEU A 303 -5.33 -14.43 -3.50
C LEU A 303 -6.23 -13.40 -2.81
N ASN A 304 -5.78 -12.81 -1.70
CA ASN A 304 -6.57 -11.83 -0.96
C ASN A 304 -6.93 -10.60 -1.82
N PRO A 305 -5.98 -9.85 -2.41
CA PRO A 305 -6.31 -8.73 -3.27
C PRO A 305 -7.04 -9.16 -4.55
N PHE A 306 -6.76 -10.34 -5.10
CA PHE A 306 -7.52 -10.89 -6.22
C PHE A 306 -9.01 -11.07 -5.89
N PHE A 307 -9.32 -11.68 -4.73
CA PHE A 307 -10.70 -11.84 -4.28
C PHE A 307 -11.37 -10.50 -4.02
N ILE A 308 -10.65 -9.48 -3.50
CA ILE A 308 -11.20 -8.13 -3.37
C ILE A 308 -11.60 -7.57 -4.74
N ILE A 309 -10.75 -7.69 -5.75
CA ILE A 309 -11.03 -7.18 -7.11
C ILE A 309 -12.26 -7.86 -7.72
N VAL A 310 -12.37 -9.18 -7.57
CA VAL A 310 -13.46 -9.96 -8.19
C VAL A 310 -14.77 -9.84 -7.41
N LEU A 311 -14.71 -9.87 -6.08
CA LEU A 311 -15.90 -9.90 -5.23
C LEU A 311 -16.44 -8.51 -4.90
N ALA A 312 -15.62 -7.46 -4.88
CA ALA A 312 -16.10 -6.12 -4.52
C ALA A 312 -17.24 -5.60 -5.43
N PRO A 313 -17.20 -5.76 -6.77
CA PRO A 313 -18.34 -5.39 -7.62
C PRO A 313 -19.61 -6.18 -7.31
N ILE A 314 -19.46 -7.48 -6.99
CA ILE A 314 -20.59 -8.37 -6.67
C ILE A 314 -21.23 -7.93 -5.36
N VAL A 315 -20.43 -7.71 -4.32
CA VAL A 315 -20.92 -7.24 -3.01
C VAL A 315 -21.56 -5.86 -3.14
N SER A 316 -20.99 -4.96 -3.94
CA SER A 316 -21.57 -3.63 -4.20
C SER A 316 -22.90 -3.66 -4.95
N GLN A 317 -23.25 -4.75 -5.64
CA GLN A 317 -24.56 -4.91 -6.29
C GLN A 317 -25.62 -5.43 -5.33
N ILE A 318 -25.22 -6.09 -4.25
CA ILE A 318 -26.11 -6.69 -3.24
C ILE A 318 -26.49 -5.67 -2.17
N TRP A 319 -25.63 -4.69 -1.92
CA TRP A 319 -25.83 -3.61 -0.94
C TRP A 319 -26.62 -2.44 -1.52
#